data_AF-B7G7P8-F1
#
_entry.id   AF-B7G7P8-F1
#
_cell.length_a   1.000
_cell.length_b   1.000
_cell.length_c   1.000
_cell.angle_alpha   90.00
_cell.angle_beta   90.00
_cell.angle_gamma   90.00
#
_symmetry.space_group_name_H-M   'P 1'
#
loop_
_entity.id
_entity.type
_entity.pdbx_description
1 polymer ?
#
loop_
_entity_poly.entity_id
_entity_poly.type
_entity_poly.pdbx_seq_one_letter_code
_entity_poly.pdbx_strand_id
1 'polypeptide(L)'
;MSAQARVFSGYRRLFRARRNLFEGDVQAMKESRVAIKQEFVKNRGAVIAGEQFEGLLTMVDEAEDMLRHGIARGNLNPGTGNYEIKIKPEHVEGVEHSNMEPITADVVSKMERPMVETTCQSKK
;
A
#
# COMPACT_ATOMS: atom_id res chain seq x y z
N MET A 1 -10.32 10.58 27.02
CA MET A 1 -9.18 9.65 27.24
C MET A 1 -7.92 10.48 27.46
N SER A 2 -6.99 10.04 28.32
CA SER A 2 -5.70 10.74 28.46
C SER A 2 -4.85 10.59 27.19
N ALA A 3 -3.95 11.54 26.94
CA ALA A 3 -3.08 11.49 25.76
C ALA A 3 -2.20 10.23 25.73
N GLN A 4 -1.71 9.79 26.90
CA GLN A 4 -0.99 8.52 27.04
C GLN A 4 -1.84 7.32 26.60
N ALA A 5 -3.12 7.28 27.01
CA ALA A 5 -4.02 6.21 26.62
C ALA A 5 -4.24 6.17 25.10
N ARG A 6 -4.32 7.34 24.44
CA ARG A 6 -4.43 7.44 22.97
C ARG A 6 -3.19 6.88 22.26
N VAL A 7 -2.00 7.28 22.72
CA VAL A 7 -0.72 6.77 22.18
C VAL A 7 -0.61 5.25 22.35
N PHE A 8 -0.89 4.72 23.54
CA PHE A 8 -0.85 3.28 23.78
C PHE A 8 -1.91 2.51 23.00
N SER A 9 -3.09 3.09 22.80
CA SER A 9 -4.13 2.53 21.94
C SER A 9 -3.63 2.39 20.50
N GLY A 10 -3.12 3.47 19.90
CA GLY A 10 -2.56 3.46 18.54
C GLY A 10 -1.42 2.45 18.40
N TYR A 11 -0.47 2.45 19.34
CA TYR A 11 0.63 1.48 19.36
C TYR A 11 0.14 0.02 19.36
N ARG A 12 -0.87 -0.30 20.18
CA ARG A 12 -1.44 -1.66 20.24
C ARG A 12 -2.18 -2.04 18.96
N ARG A 13 -2.92 -1.10 18.37
CA ARG A 13 -3.63 -1.32 17.10
C ARG A 13 -2.65 -1.63 15.96
N LEU A 14 -1.58 -0.86 15.86
CA LEU A 14 -0.55 -1.05 14.82
C LEU A 14 0.18 -2.40 14.97
N PHE A 15 0.46 -2.84 16.21
CA PHE A 15 1.02 -4.17 16.46
C PHE A 15 0.07 -5.31 16.11
N ARG A 16 -1.25 -5.11 16.25
CA ARG A 16 -2.26 -6.09 15.82
C ARG A 16 -2.34 -6.17 14.31
N ALA A 17 -2.40 -5.02 13.61
CA ALA A 17 -2.42 -4.96 12.15
C ALA A 17 -1.20 -5.66 11.55
N ARG A 18 0.01 -5.33 12.04
CA ARG A 18 1.27 -5.98 11.68
C ARG A 18 1.24 -7.51 11.85
N ARG A 19 0.74 -8.00 12.99
CA ARG A 19 0.66 -9.45 13.26
C ARG A 19 -0.20 -10.15 12.22
N ASN A 20 -1.31 -9.54 11.82
CA ASN A 20 -2.19 -10.10 10.80
C ASN A 20 -1.54 -10.04 9.41
N LEU A 21 -0.87 -8.93 9.07
CA LEU A 21 -0.25 -8.73 7.76
C LEU A 21 1.00 -9.59 7.51
N PHE A 22 1.78 -9.88 8.55
CA PHE A 22 3.03 -10.65 8.46
C PHE A 22 2.98 -12.01 9.16
N GLU A 23 1.79 -12.53 9.44
CA GLU A 23 1.60 -13.91 9.91
C GLU A 23 2.32 -14.91 8.97
N GLY A 24 3.20 -15.75 9.53
CA GLY A 24 4.02 -16.72 8.79
C GLY A 24 5.38 -16.18 8.33
N ASP A 25 5.57 -14.87 8.25
CA ASP A 25 6.85 -14.25 7.89
C ASP A 25 7.60 -13.78 9.15
N VAL A 26 8.54 -14.61 9.61
CA VAL A 26 9.32 -14.35 10.83
C VAL A 26 10.25 -13.14 10.67
N GLN A 27 10.79 -12.92 9.46
CA GLN A 27 11.73 -11.83 9.23
C GLN A 27 11.00 -10.50 9.20
N ALA A 28 9.91 -10.40 8.41
CA ALA A 28 9.07 -9.20 8.36
C ALA A 28 8.48 -8.88 9.74
N MET A 29 8.09 -9.88 10.54
CA MET A 29 7.61 -9.68 11.92
C MET A 29 8.67 -9.10 12.87
N LYS A 30 9.94 -9.46 12.69
CA LYS A 30 11.05 -8.92 13.50
C LYS A 30 11.37 -7.49 13.09
N GLU A 31 11.53 -7.24 11.80
CA GLU A 31 11.92 -5.93 11.27
C GLU A 31 10.84 -4.88 11.52
N SER A 32 9.57 -5.21 11.22
CA SER A 32 8.45 -4.32 11.49
C SER A 32 8.32 -3.96 12.97
N ARG A 33 8.60 -4.90 13.89
CA ARG A 33 8.64 -4.61 15.33
C ARG A 33 9.69 -3.56 15.68
N VAL A 34 10.88 -3.66 15.08
CA VAL A 34 11.99 -2.73 15.32
C VAL A 34 11.63 -1.36 14.78
N ALA A 35 11.14 -1.28 13.54
CA ALA A 35 10.75 -0.03 12.90
C ALA A 35 9.68 0.74 13.70
N ILE A 36 8.59 0.06 14.10
CA ILE A 36 7.53 0.70 14.91
C ILE A 36 8.11 1.21 16.23
N LYS A 37 8.94 0.40 16.91
CA LYS A 37 9.52 0.81 18.19
C LYS A 37 10.44 2.03 18.01
N GLN A 38 11.25 2.06 16.95
CA GLN A 38 12.15 3.16 16.66
C GLN A 38 11.39 4.49 16.45
N GLU A 39 10.31 4.47 15.67
CA GLU A 39 9.52 5.69 15.43
C GLU A 39 8.84 6.22 16.70
N PHE A 40 8.30 5.33 17.55
CA PHE A 40 7.73 5.77 18.83
C PHE A 40 8.80 6.28 19.81
N VAL A 41 10.00 5.71 19.80
CA VAL A 41 11.12 6.20 20.62
C VAL A 41 11.61 7.56 20.13
N LYS A 42 11.72 7.75 18.81
CA LYS A 42 12.10 9.02 18.18
C LYS A 42 11.16 10.16 18.59
N ASN A 43 9.86 9.88 18.68
CA ASN A 43 8.83 10.86 19.04
C ASN A 43 8.48 10.88 20.55
N ARG A 44 9.23 10.16 21.41
CA ARG A 44 8.93 10.07 22.85
C ARG A 44 8.92 11.42 23.56
N GLY A 45 9.75 12.36 23.11
CA GLY A 45 9.88 13.70 23.68
C GLY A 45 8.93 14.74 23.08
N ALA A 46 8.02 14.34 22.18
CA ALA A 46 7.09 15.26 21.55
C ALA A 46 6.15 15.90 22.59
N VAL A 47 5.80 17.16 22.35
CA VAL A 47 4.85 17.90 23.19
C VAL A 47 3.48 17.22 23.08
N ILE A 48 2.90 16.90 24.23
CA ILE A 48 1.64 16.15 24.32
C ILE A 48 0.42 17.10 24.26
N ALA A 49 0.45 18.05 23.32
CA ALA A 49 -0.60 19.03 23.10
C ALA A 49 -0.45 19.73 21.74
N GLY A 50 -1.57 20.17 21.16
CA GLY A 50 -1.60 20.94 19.93
C GLY A 50 -1.61 20.11 18.65
N GLU A 51 -1.58 20.79 17.51
CA GLU A 51 -1.74 20.19 16.18
C GLU A 51 -0.67 19.16 15.84
N GLN A 52 0.57 19.36 16.31
CA GLN A 52 1.66 18.41 16.07
C GLN A 52 1.38 17.04 16.72
N PHE A 53 0.82 17.03 17.92
CA PHE A 53 0.47 15.78 18.61
C PHE A 53 -0.67 15.06 17.90
N GLU A 54 -1.69 15.79 17.48
CA GLU A 54 -2.81 15.22 16.72
C GLU A 54 -2.33 14.68 15.37
N GLY A 55 -1.47 15.40 14.65
CA GLY A 55 -0.88 14.93 13.40
C GLY A 55 -0.09 13.63 13.55
N LEU A 56 0.68 13.48 14.63
CA LEU A 56 1.37 12.22 14.94
C LEU A 56 0.40 11.06 15.19
N LEU A 57 -0.75 11.33 15.83
CA LEU A 57 -1.78 10.31 16.04
C LEU A 57 -2.48 9.94 14.73
N THR A 58 -2.77 10.93 13.88
CA THR A 58 -3.33 10.70 12.54
C THR A 58 -2.40 9.83 11.70
N MET A 59 -1.09 10.10 11.71
CA MET A 59 -0.11 9.24 11.04
C MET A 59 -0.13 7.79 11.53
N VAL A 60 -0.39 7.56 12.83
CA VAL A 60 -0.53 6.20 13.38
C VAL A 60 -1.80 5.53 12.86
N ASP A 61 -2.90 6.28 12.72
CA ASP A 61 -4.16 5.78 12.17
C ASP A 61 -4.04 5.43 10.68
N GLU A 62 -3.42 6.30 9.88
CA GLU A 62 -3.14 6.05 8.46
C GLU A 62 -2.23 4.84 8.26
N ALA A 63 -1.17 4.72 9.07
CA ALA A 63 -0.28 3.57 9.01
C ALA A 63 -0.99 2.27 9.42
N GLU A 64 -1.91 2.31 10.40
CA GLU A 64 -2.76 1.16 10.72
C GLU A 64 -3.61 0.76 9.51
N ASP A 65 -4.27 1.73 8.88
CA ASP A 65 -5.16 1.50 7.75
C ASP A 65 -4.41 0.88 6.55
N MET A 66 -3.24 1.43 6.23
CA MET A 66 -2.35 0.88 5.20
C MET A 66 -1.92 -0.56 5.48
N LEU A 67 -1.61 -0.90 6.74
CA LEU A 67 -1.25 -2.27 7.10
C LEU A 67 -2.43 -3.25 7.00
N ARG A 68 -3.67 -2.77 7.10
CA ARG A 68 -4.86 -3.61 7.05
C ARG A 68 -5.44 -3.75 5.64
N HIS A 69 -5.48 -2.65 4.92
CA HIS A 69 -6.22 -2.52 3.66
C HIS A 69 -5.32 -2.06 2.50
N GLY A 70 -4.18 -1.42 2.76
CA GLY A 70 -3.28 -0.94 1.70
C GLY A 70 -2.37 -2.02 1.09
N ILE A 71 -2.17 -3.15 1.77
CA ILE A 71 -1.20 -4.17 1.35
C ILE A 71 -1.91 -5.50 1.05
N ALA A 72 -1.92 -5.88 -0.22
CA ALA A 72 -2.40 -7.18 -0.66
C ALA A 72 -1.34 -8.27 -0.44
N ARG A 73 -1.73 -9.38 0.20
CA ARG A 73 -0.84 -10.52 0.45
C ARG A 73 -1.02 -11.60 -0.61
N GLY A 74 0.07 -11.98 -1.27
CA GLY A 74 0.14 -13.20 -2.08
C GLY A 74 0.72 -14.36 -1.28
N ASN A 75 0.00 -15.49 -1.22
CA ASN A 75 0.54 -16.74 -0.67
C ASN A 75 0.92 -17.66 -1.82
N LEU A 76 2.13 -18.22 -1.80
CA LEU A 76 2.53 -19.24 -2.76
C LEU A 76 1.72 -20.52 -2.51
N ASN A 77 1.04 -21.02 -3.53
CA ASN A 77 0.40 -22.32 -3.50
C ASN A 77 1.43 -23.39 -3.88
N PRO A 78 1.86 -24.26 -2.94
CA PRO A 78 2.92 -25.24 -3.20
C PRO A 78 2.51 -26.32 -4.20
N GLY A 79 1.20 -26.52 -4.45
CA GLY A 79 0.70 -27.51 -5.40
C GLY A 79 0.68 -27.04 -6.86
N THR A 80 0.56 -25.74 -7.10
CA THR A 80 0.47 -25.15 -8.45
C THR A 80 1.66 -24.28 -8.82
N GLY A 81 2.46 -23.87 -7.83
CA GLY A 81 3.58 -22.92 -8.02
C GLY A 81 3.14 -21.46 -8.22
N ASN A 82 1.84 -21.17 -8.18
CA ASN A 82 1.29 -19.85 -8.40
C ASN A 82 1.10 -19.09 -7.08
N TYR A 83 1.18 -17.76 -7.11
CA TYR A 83 0.84 -16.90 -5.97
C TYR A 83 -0.65 -16.59 -5.98
N GLU A 84 -1.36 -17.03 -4.93
CA GLU A 84 -2.75 -16.68 -4.70
C GLU A 84 -2.83 -15.39 -3.88
N ILE A 85 -3.35 -14.33 -4.50
CA ILE A 85 -3.62 -13.06 -3.85
C ILE A 85 -5.12 -13.01 -3.53
N LYS A 86 -5.47 -12.93 -2.24
CA LYS A 86 -6.86 -12.73 -1.82
C LYS A 86 -7.19 -11.25 -1.84
N ILE A 87 -7.61 -10.75 -3.00
CA ILE A 87 -8.07 -9.38 -3.16
C ILE A 87 -9.47 -9.26 -2.52
N LYS A 88 -9.55 -8.66 -1.34
CA LYS A 88 -10.80 -8.22 -0.72
C LYS A 88 -11.33 -6.97 -1.43
N PRO A 89 -12.65 -6.68 -1.37
CA PRO A 89 -13.24 -5.48 -1.99
C PRO A 89 -12.56 -4.18 -1.52
N GLU A 90 -12.10 -4.15 -0.27
CA GLU A 90 -11.31 -3.05 0.34
C GLU A 90 -10.00 -2.72 -0.42
N HIS A 91 -9.48 -3.62 -1.26
CA HIS A 91 -8.27 -3.41 -2.07
C HIS A 91 -8.56 -2.90 -3.48
N VAL A 92 -9.84 -2.76 -3.87
CA VAL A 92 -10.26 -2.45 -5.24
C VAL A 92 -10.88 -1.05 -5.36
N GLU A 93 -11.17 -0.39 -4.22
CA GLU A 93 -11.71 0.96 -4.21
C GLU A 93 -10.64 1.95 -4.70
N GLY A 94 -10.75 2.33 -5.97
CA GLY A 94 -9.78 3.18 -6.68
C GLY A 94 -9.53 2.74 -8.13
N VAL A 95 -9.88 1.50 -8.47
CA VAL A 95 -10.01 1.09 -9.88
C VAL A 95 -11.43 1.45 -10.31
N GLU A 96 -11.68 2.74 -10.50
CA GLU A 96 -12.67 3.16 -11.52
C GLU A 96 -12.33 2.31 -12.74
N HIS A 97 -13.26 1.43 -13.12
CA HIS A 97 -13.13 0.66 -14.34
C HIS A 97 -12.93 1.67 -15.46
N SER A 98 -11.69 1.91 -15.86
CA SER A 98 -11.40 2.42 -17.18
C SER A 98 -12.08 1.39 -18.08
N ASN A 99 -13.23 1.77 -18.63
CA ASN A 99 -13.94 1.00 -19.64
C ASN A 99 -12.99 0.84 -20.81
N MET A 100 -12.10 -0.15 -20.74
CA MET A 100 -11.33 -0.59 -21.87
C MET A 100 -12.35 -1.27 -22.76
N GLU A 101 -12.90 -0.51 -23.70
CA GLU A 101 -13.64 -1.10 -24.79
C GLU A 101 -12.72 -2.13 -25.46
N PRO A 102 -13.18 -3.37 -25.70
CA PRO A 102 -12.38 -4.36 -26.41
C PRO A 102 -12.01 -3.79 -27.79
N ILE A 103 -10.77 -4.02 -28.24
CA ILE A 103 -10.33 -3.67 -29.58
C ILE A 103 -11.12 -4.55 -30.57
N THR A 104 -12.29 -4.07 -30.97
CA THR A 104 -13.10 -4.68 -32.04
C THR A 104 -12.59 -4.19 -33.39
N ALA A 105 -12.82 -4.98 -34.45
CA ALA A 105 -12.38 -4.65 -35.80
C ALA A 105 -12.89 -3.27 -36.28
N ASP A 106 -14.02 -2.83 -35.74
CA ASP A 106 -14.64 -1.53 -36.04
C ASP A 106 -13.91 -0.33 -35.42
N VAL A 107 -13.14 -0.54 -34.35
CA VAL A 107 -12.30 0.50 -33.73
C VAL A 107 -10.98 0.63 -34.48
N VAL A 108 -10.42 -0.48 -34.96
CA VAL A 108 -9.19 -0.51 -35.76
C VAL A 108 -9.40 0.15 -37.12
N SER A 109 -10.57 0.01 -37.73
CA SER A 109 -10.88 0.65 -39.02
C SER A 109 -11.05 2.17 -38.93
N LYS A 110 -11.39 2.70 -37.74
CA LYS A 110 -11.58 4.14 -37.48
C LYS A 110 -10.31 4.85 -37.02
N MET A 111 -9.23 4.14 -36.71
CA MET A 111 -7.94 4.77 -36.42
C MET A 111 -7.28 5.23 -37.73
N GLU A 112 -7.26 6.54 -37.96
CA GLU A 112 -6.37 7.13 -38.96
C GLU A 112 -4.93 6.80 -38.58
N ARG A 113 -4.23 6.09 -39.46
CA ARG A 113 -2.87 5.63 -39.23
C ARG A 113 -1.96 6.86 -39.14
N PRO A 114 -1.27 7.13 -38.02
CA PRO A 114 -0.24 8.15 -38.01
C PRO A 114 0.90 7.68 -38.93
N MET A 115 1.16 8.45 -39.99
CA MET A 115 2.27 8.19 -40.90
C MET A 115 3.58 8.49 -40.18
N VAL A 116 4.38 7.46 -39.93
CA VAL A 116 5.73 7.61 -39.39
C VAL A 116 6.69 7.84 -40.55
N GLU A 117 7.09 9.10 -40.77
CA GLU A 117 8.16 9.41 -41.72
C GLU A 117 9.53 9.18 -41.07
N THR A 118 10.20 8.10 -41.46
CA THR A 118 11.62 7.88 -41.15
C THR A 118 12.49 8.66 -42.13
N THR A 119 13.13 9.74 -41.68
CA THR A 119 14.23 10.40 -42.40
C THR A 119 15.56 9.76 -42.00
N CYS A 120 16.16 8.98 -42.91
CA CYS A 120 17.51 8.46 -42.73
C CYS A 120 18.53 9.56 -43.08
N GLN A 121 19.22 10.13 -42.09
CA GLN A 121 20.38 10.98 -42.34
C GLN A 121 21.62 10.12 -42.60
N SER A 122 22.08 10.10 -43.85
CA SER A 122 23.35 9.51 -44.28
C SER A 122 24.51 10.38 -43.77
N LYS A 123 25.31 9.83 -42.84
CA LYS A 123 26.61 10.41 -42.47
C LYS A 123 27.61 10.15 -43.59
N LYS A 124 28.17 11.21 -44.16
CA LYS A 124 29.41 11.19 -44.93
C LYS A 124 30.61 11.18 -44.00
#